data_AF-A0A535R9H7-F1
#
_entry.id   AF-A0A535R9H7-F1
#
_cell.length_a   1.000
_cell.length_b   1.000
_cell.length_c   1.000
_cell.angle_alpha   90.00
_cell.angle_beta   90.00
_cell.angle_gamma   90.00
#
_symmetry.space_group_name_H-M   'P 1'
#
loop_
_entity.id
_entity.type
_entity.pdbx_description
1 polymer ?
#
loop_
_entity_poly.entity_id
_entity_poly.type
_entity_poly.pdbx_seq_one_letter_code
_entity_poly.pdbx_strand_id
1 'polypeptide(L)'
;MTPAELRELVPAARESAYLDSATYGPAPEPTVAAIKEFADSWSHGSVRYEVWEAAGEDCRGLFARLLDVGAEEVAIQPYVSTAAGFLAVQL
;
A
#
# COMPACT_ATOMS: atom_id res chain seq x y z
N MET A 1 19.52 0.64 -5.84
CA MET A 1 18.52 1.00 -6.85
C MET A 1 18.79 2.40 -7.38
N THR A 2 18.88 2.57 -8.69
CA THR A 2 19.03 3.86 -9.37
C THR A 2 17.66 4.44 -9.76
N PRO A 3 17.56 5.74 -10.07
CA PRO A 3 16.33 6.32 -10.60
C PRO A 3 15.84 5.64 -11.89
N ALA A 4 16.75 5.19 -12.76
CA ALA A 4 16.39 4.46 -13.97
C ALA A 4 15.75 3.11 -13.63
N GLU A 5 16.32 2.36 -12.69
CA GLU A 5 15.76 1.08 -12.22
C GLU A 5 14.37 1.26 -11.57
N LEU A 6 14.12 2.37 -10.89
CA LEU A 6 12.81 2.69 -10.32
C LEU A 6 11.76 2.98 -11.40
N ARG A 7 12.14 3.67 -12.47
CA ARG A 7 11.22 3.97 -13.59
C ARG A 7 10.76 2.70 -14.30
N GLU A 8 11.62 1.70 -14.40
CA GLU A 8 11.25 0.41 -15.02
C GLU A 8 10.11 -0.28 -14.28
N LEU A 9 10.02 -0.11 -12.96
CA LEU A 9 8.95 -0.71 -12.14
C LEU A 9 7.58 -0.07 -12.35
N VAL A 10 7.49 1.12 -12.97
CA VAL A 10 6.25 1.91 -13.06
C VAL A 10 5.91 2.17 -14.52
N PRO A 11 4.92 1.48 -15.12
CA PRO A 11 4.61 1.57 -16.55
C PRO A 11 4.37 3.01 -17.04
N ALA A 12 3.62 3.79 -16.26
CA ALA A 12 3.33 5.19 -16.58
C ALA A 12 4.59 6.07 -16.69
N ALA A 13 5.67 5.72 -15.98
CA ALA A 13 6.95 6.41 -16.04
C ALA A 13 7.82 5.98 -17.24
N ARG A 14 7.49 4.87 -17.90
CA ARG A 14 8.13 4.44 -19.16
C ARG A 14 7.44 5.07 -20.37
N GLU A 15 6.13 5.25 -20.30
CA GLU A 15 5.29 5.76 -21.39
C GLU A 15 5.21 7.29 -21.44
N SER A 16 5.36 7.95 -20.29
CA SER A 16 5.17 9.39 -20.18
C SER A 16 6.00 10.03 -19.06
N ALA A 17 6.13 11.36 -19.10
CA ALA A 17 6.51 12.15 -17.93
C ALA A 17 5.26 12.40 -17.08
N TYR A 18 4.98 11.50 -16.14
CA TYR A 18 3.85 11.64 -15.21
C TYR A 18 4.12 12.72 -14.16
N LEU A 19 3.29 13.78 -14.14
CA LEU A 19 3.48 14.97 -13.27
C LEU A 19 2.38 15.15 -12.21
N ASP A 20 1.42 14.23 -12.12
CA ASP A 20 0.28 14.31 -11.19
C ASP A 20 0.41 13.39 -9.96
N SER A 21 1.65 13.11 -9.54
CA SER A 21 1.93 12.20 -8.42
C SER A 21 1.43 12.71 -7.07
N ALA A 22 1.19 14.02 -6.95
CA ALA A 22 0.61 14.63 -5.75
C ALA A 22 -0.89 14.32 -5.58
N THR A 23 -1.61 14.04 -6.68
CA THR A 23 -3.02 13.60 -6.63
C THR A 23 -3.10 12.10 -6.40
N TYR A 24 -2.44 11.32 -7.27
CA TYR A 24 -2.40 9.87 -7.17
C TYR A 24 -1.15 9.34 -7.90
N GLY A 25 -0.32 8.56 -7.20
CA GLY A 25 0.86 7.94 -7.82
C GLY A 25 0.50 6.69 -8.62
N PRO A 26 1.00 6.50 -9.85
CA PRO A 26 0.85 5.24 -10.58
C PRO A 26 1.52 4.10 -9.81
N ALA A 27 0.81 2.99 -9.66
CA ALA A 27 1.30 1.84 -8.90
C ALA A 27 2.45 1.12 -9.66
N PRO A 28 3.50 0.66 -8.95
CA PRO A 28 4.49 -0.23 -9.52
C PRO A 28 3.89 -1.58 -9.92
N GLU A 29 4.44 -2.21 -10.96
CA GLU A 29 4.08 -3.56 -11.42
C GLU A 29 4.03 -4.61 -10.30
N PRO A 30 5.01 -4.72 -9.38
CA PRO A 30 4.93 -5.72 -8.30
C PRO A 30 3.75 -5.49 -7.35
N THR A 31 3.37 -4.24 -7.12
CA THR A 31 2.19 -3.92 -6.29
C THR A 31 0.91 -4.35 -7.00
N VAL A 32 0.78 -4.05 -8.30
CA VAL A 32 -0.38 -4.47 -9.10
C VAL A 32 -0.47 -6.00 -9.18
N ALA A 33 0.66 -6.69 -9.32
CA ALA A 33 0.72 -8.15 -9.34
C ALA A 33 0.21 -8.76 -8.01
N ALA A 34 0.68 -8.26 -6.86
CA ALA A 34 0.25 -8.74 -5.55
C ALA A 34 -1.26 -8.53 -5.31
N ILE A 35 -1.81 -7.38 -5.74
CA ILE A 35 -3.25 -7.10 -5.63
C ILE A 35 -4.07 -8.09 -6.48
N LYS A 36 -3.61 -8.36 -7.71
CA LYS A 36 -4.28 -9.32 -8.61
C LYS A 36 -4.25 -10.73 -8.04
N GLU A 37 -3.09 -11.18 -7.56
CA GLU A 37 -2.94 -12.50 -6.95
C GLU A 37 -3.86 -12.67 -5.74
N PHE A 38 -3.96 -11.65 -4.88
CA PHE A 38 -4.89 -11.64 -3.75
C PHE A 38 -6.34 -11.74 -4.23
N ALA A 39 -6.75 -10.89 -5.18
CA ALA A 39 -8.12 -10.86 -5.70
C ALA A 39 -8.50 -12.20 -6.35
N ASP A 40 -7.60 -12.78 -7.13
CA ASP A 40 -7.77 -14.08 -7.76
C ASP A 40 -7.92 -15.17 -6.68
N SER A 41 -7.00 -15.25 -5.72
CA SER A 41 -7.06 -16.26 -4.65
C SER A 41 -8.32 -16.15 -3.81
N TRP A 42 -8.75 -14.92 -3.49
CA TRP A 42 -9.98 -14.68 -2.77
C TRP A 42 -11.21 -15.14 -3.56
N SER A 43 -11.27 -14.84 -4.87
CA SER A 43 -12.39 -15.25 -5.72
C SER A 43 -12.55 -16.76 -5.85
N HIS A 44 -11.45 -17.51 -5.70
CA HIS A 44 -11.45 -18.98 -5.71
C HIS A 44 -11.61 -19.61 -4.32
N GLY A 45 -11.75 -18.80 -3.26
CA GLY A 45 -11.83 -19.28 -1.88
C GLY A 45 -10.59 -20.03 -1.41
N SER A 46 -9.44 -19.82 -2.05
CA SER A 46 -8.21 -20.60 -1.83
C SER A 46 -7.29 -20.00 -0.78
N VAL A 47 -7.59 -18.82 -0.27
CA VAL A 47 -6.79 -18.11 0.73
C VAL A 47 -7.54 -18.07 2.06
N ARG A 48 -6.80 -18.31 3.15
CA ARG A 48 -7.35 -18.23 4.50
C ARG A 48 -7.20 -16.83 5.05
N TYR A 49 -8.15 -16.38 5.87
CA TYR A 49 -8.16 -15.02 6.40
C TYR A 49 -6.91 -14.68 7.22
N GLU A 50 -6.27 -15.66 7.88
CA GLU A 50 -5.07 -15.45 8.68
C GLU A 50 -3.88 -14.97 7.83
N VAL A 51 -3.85 -15.31 6.54
CA VAL A 51 -2.82 -14.82 5.61
C VAL A 51 -2.98 -13.32 5.39
N TRP A 52 -4.22 -12.82 5.36
CA TRP A 52 -4.52 -11.40 5.16
C TRP A 52 -4.21 -10.59 6.42
N GLU A 53 -4.59 -11.13 7.59
CA GLU A 53 -4.25 -10.54 8.89
C GLU A 53 -2.72 -10.42 9.05
N ALA A 54 -1.98 -11.50 8.74
CA ALA A 54 -0.52 -11.47 8.79
C ALA A 54 0.08 -10.42 7.84
N ALA A 55 -0.43 -10.31 6.61
CA ALA A 55 0.01 -9.30 5.67
C ALA A 55 -0.25 -7.87 6.18
N GLY A 56 -1.36 -7.64 6.89
CA GLY A 56 -1.66 -6.37 7.55
C GLY A 56 -0.64 -6.03 8.64
N GLU A 57 -0.31 -6.99 9.50
CA GLU A 57 0.68 -6.80 10.56
C GLU A 57 2.11 -6.60 10.01
N ASP A 58 2.48 -7.31 8.94
CA ASP A 58 3.75 -7.09 8.23
C ASP A 58 3.81 -5.67 7.65
N CYS A 59 2.72 -5.18 7.05
CA CYS A 59 2.62 -3.81 6.55
C CYS A 59 2.80 -2.78 7.68
N ARG A 60 2.15 -2.99 8.84
CA ARG A 60 2.31 -2.11 10.01
C ARG A 60 3.75 -2.09 10.48
N GLY A 61 4.39 -3.25 10.59
CA GLY A 61 5.80 -3.36 11.00
C GLY A 61 6.77 -2.70 10.00
N LEU A 62 6.52 -2.82 8.70
CA LEU A 62 7.30 -2.13 7.65
C LEU A 62 7.20 -0.61 7.78
N PHE A 63 5.98 -0.09 7.95
CA PHE A 63 5.75 1.35 8.08
C PHE A 63 6.27 1.92 9.40
N ALA A 64 6.13 1.18 10.50
CA ALA A 64 6.68 1.55 11.80
C ALA A 64 8.21 1.73 11.74
N ARG A 65 8.91 0.81 11.07
CA ARG A 65 10.36 0.95 10.84
C ARG A 65 10.73 2.16 10.00
N LEU A 66 9.89 2.56 9.04
CA LEU A 66 10.13 3.76 8.24
C LEU A 66 10.05 5.04 9.10
N LEU A 67 9.21 5.04 10.13
CA LEU A 67 8.97 6.19 11.02
C LEU A 67 9.76 6.15 12.33
N ASP A 68 10.50 5.07 12.60
CA ASP A 68 11.20 4.83 13.88
C ASP A 68 10.26 4.81 15.10
N VAL A 69 9.14 4.11 14.98
CA VAL A 69 8.08 3.96 16.02
C VAL A 69 7.71 2.49 16.26
N GLY A 70 6.91 2.22 17.28
CA GLY A 70 6.33 0.89 17.53
C GLY A 70 5.23 0.54 16.53
N ALA A 71 5.06 -0.75 16.20
CA ALA A 71 3.99 -1.19 15.30
C ALA A 71 2.59 -0.98 15.92
N GLU A 72 2.51 -1.04 17.25
CA GLU A 72 1.33 -0.72 18.06
C GLU A 72 0.88 0.74 17.90
N GLU A 73 1.77 1.64 17.45
CA GLU A 73 1.48 3.05 17.19
C GLU A 73 0.98 3.30 15.76
N VAL A 74 0.96 2.28 14.89
CA VAL A 74 0.52 2.39 13.49
C VAL A 74 -0.84 1.74 13.30
N ALA A 75 -1.81 2.46 12.73
CA ALA A 75 -3.11 1.90 12.33
C ALA A 75 -3.30 2.00 10.81
N ILE A 76 -3.85 0.95 10.19
CA ILE A 76 -4.22 0.96 8.76
C ILE A 76 -5.61 1.57 8.61
N GLN A 77 -5.76 2.55 7.73
CA GLN A 77 -7.03 3.19 7.40
C GLN A 77 -7.20 3.30 5.88
N PRO A 78 -8.43 3.29 5.34
CA PRO A 78 -8.65 3.34 3.88
C PRO A 78 -8.11 4.61 3.22
N TYR A 79 -8.30 5.77 3.87
CA TYR A 79 -7.88 7.09 3.37
C TYR A 79 -7.56 8.04 4.53
N VAL A 80 -6.73 9.05 4.25
CA VAL A 80 -6.38 10.12 5.22
C VAL A 80 -7.63 10.86 5.71
N SER A 81 -8.57 11.16 4.80
CA SER A 81 -9.82 11.86 5.15
C SER A 81 -10.70 11.05 6.11
N THR A 82 -10.78 9.73 5.95
CA THR A 82 -11.50 8.84 6.87
C THR A 82 -10.86 8.86 8.26
N ALA A 83 -9.53 8.75 8.34
CA ALA A 83 -8.81 8.80 9.61
C ALA A 83 -8.98 10.16 10.32
N ALA A 84 -8.88 11.26 9.58
CA ALA A 84 -9.08 12.60 10.13
C ALA A 84 -10.51 12.81 10.66
N GLY A 85 -11.52 12.34 9.92
CA GLY A 85 -12.91 12.38 10.36
C GLY A 85 -13.16 11.57 11.63
N PHE A 86 -12.54 10.38 11.74
CA PHE A 86 -12.60 9.57 12.95
C PHE A 86 -12.00 10.27 14.16
N LEU A 87 -10.83 10.91 14.02
CA LEU A 87 -10.18 11.63 15.10
C LEU A 87 -10.96 12.88 15.53
N ALA A 88 -11.56 13.60 14.58
CA ALA A 88 -12.28 14.84 14.84
C ALA A 88 -13.48 14.68 15.79
N VAL A 89 -14.09 13.48 15.84
CA VAL A 89 -15.21 13.20 16.75
C VAL A 89 -14.77 12.68 18.14
N GLN A 90 -13.47 12.53 18.38
CA GLN A 90 -12.90 12.10 19.67
C GLN A 90 -12.35 13.27 20.51
N LEU A 91 -12.37 14.49 19.96
CA LEU A 91 -11.94 15.74 20.61
C LEU A 91 -13.15 16.53 21.12
#